data_AF-A0A938MTJ6-F1
#
_entry.id   AF-A0A938MTJ6-F1
#
_cell.length_a   1.000
_cell.length_b   1.000
_cell.length_c   1.000
_cell.angle_alpha   90.00
_cell.angle_beta   90.00
_cell.angle_gamma   90.00
#
_symmetry.space_group_name_H-M   'P 1'
#
loop_
_entity.id
_entity.type
_entity.pdbx_description
1 polymer ?
#
loop_
_entity_poly.entity_id
_entity_poly.type
_entity_poly.pdbx_seq_one_letter_code
_entity_poly.pdbx_strand_id
1 'polypeptide(L)'
;MLDNIADLLLTVGLLAAVFHFPTTFALQYMVPGTAVGVLIGDLMFFLLALRLARRTGRTDVTAMPLGLDTPSTIGMVLFVLGPSFVHAQRTLGYEVQQAAVYTWHIGICSIILSGVFKIACAFAAGAVRRFVPRAGLLGSLTGIALVLISFIPLLDVLRYPLVGMVSLAIILTTLIARVRLPWRIPGALGALLVAGVIY
;
A
#
# COMPACT_ATOMS: atom_id res chain seq x y z
N MET A 1 4.58 -2.39 9.66
CA MET A 1 5.54 -1.29 9.39
C MET A 1 6.29 -1.49 8.07
N LEU A 2 6.89 -2.65 7.81
CA LEU A 2 7.51 -2.95 6.50
C LEU A 2 6.52 -2.77 5.34
N ASP A 3 5.26 -3.15 5.55
CA ASP A 3 4.18 -3.03 4.56
C ASP A 3 3.94 -1.58 4.11
N ASN A 4 3.73 -0.65 5.06
CA ASN A 4 3.55 0.78 4.72
C ASN A 4 4.76 1.37 3.97
N ILE A 5 5.99 0.95 4.32
CA ILE A 5 7.20 1.40 3.62
C ILE A 5 7.21 0.82 2.19
N ALA A 6 6.90 -0.46 2.04
CA ALA A 6 6.82 -1.12 0.74
C ALA A 6 5.76 -0.46 -0.15
N ASP A 7 4.58 -0.14 0.39
CA ASP A 7 3.51 0.55 -0.34
C ASP A 7 3.90 1.98 -0.74
N LEU A 8 4.60 2.72 0.12
CA LEU A 8 5.11 4.06 -0.22
C LEU A 8 6.17 3.98 -1.32
N LEU A 9 7.10 3.03 -1.22
CA LEU A 9 8.10 2.78 -2.25
C LEU A 9 7.46 2.34 -3.57
N LEU A 10 6.44 1.47 -3.50
CA LEU A 10 5.66 1.05 -4.66
C LEU A 10 4.95 2.23 -5.31
N THR A 11 4.35 3.12 -4.51
CA THR A 11 3.69 4.35 -5.00
C THR A 11 4.65 5.22 -5.78
N VAL A 12 5.80 5.54 -5.17
CA VAL A 12 6.84 6.37 -5.79
C VAL A 12 7.43 5.69 -7.01
N GLY A 13 7.71 4.39 -6.92
CA GLY A 13 8.26 3.58 -8.00
C GLY A 13 7.35 3.51 -9.21
N LEU A 14 6.06 3.23 -9.02
CA LEU A 14 5.07 3.18 -10.10
C LEU A 14 4.87 4.57 -10.74
N LEU A 15 4.75 5.63 -9.95
CA LEU A 15 4.62 6.99 -10.47
C LEU A 15 5.85 7.42 -11.30
N ALA A 16 7.05 7.10 -10.82
CA ALA A 16 8.28 7.44 -11.52
C ALA A 16 8.50 6.59 -12.78
N ALA A 17 8.35 5.27 -12.68
CA ALA A 17 8.65 4.35 -13.77
C ALA A 17 7.60 4.39 -14.89
N VAL A 18 6.31 4.53 -14.54
CA VAL A 18 5.22 4.47 -15.53
C VAL A 18 4.86 5.85 -16.07
N PHE A 19 4.82 6.87 -15.19
CA PHE A 19 4.30 8.20 -15.54
C PHE A 19 5.37 9.28 -15.59
N HIS A 20 6.65 8.94 -15.36
CA HIS A 20 7.77 9.90 -15.33
C HIS A 20 7.55 11.05 -14.34
N PHE A 21 6.86 10.75 -13.22
CA PHE A 21 6.61 11.71 -12.16
C PHE A 21 7.92 12.06 -11.43
N PRO A 22 8.16 13.33 -11.05
CA PRO A 22 9.37 13.73 -10.34
C PRO A 22 9.46 13.06 -8.95
N THR A 23 10.43 12.16 -8.80
CA THR A 23 10.68 11.42 -7.54
C THR A 23 11.01 12.35 -6.38
N THR A 24 11.72 13.45 -6.63
CA THR A 24 12.04 14.45 -5.61
C THR A 24 10.78 15.05 -5.01
N PHE A 25 9.78 15.37 -5.83
CA PHE A 25 8.51 15.90 -5.35
C PHE A 25 7.73 14.86 -4.52
N ALA A 26 7.66 13.62 -5.01
CA ALA A 26 6.96 12.55 -4.30
C ALA A 26 7.61 12.25 -2.93
N LEU A 27 8.93 12.22 -2.86
CA LEU A 27 9.68 11.99 -1.62
C LEU A 27 9.60 13.17 -0.64
N GLN A 28 9.53 14.40 -1.14
CA GLN A 28 9.50 15.60 -0.30
C GLN A 28 8.10 15.91 0.25
N TYR A 29 7.04 15.67 -0.53
CA TYR A 29 5.69 16.10 -0.18
C TYR A 29 4.73 14.93 0.06
N MET A 30 4.74 13.90 -0.80
CA MET A 30 3.77 12.81 -0.70
C MET A 30 4.13 11.86 0.44
N VAL A 31 5.36 11.37 0.49
CA VAL A 31 5.81 10.39 1.50
C VAL A 31 5.68 10.94 2.93
N PRO A 32 6.19 12.14 3.26
CA PRO A 32 6.05 12.68 4.62
C PRO A 32 4.59 12.99 4.96
N GLY A 33 3.81 13.50 3.99
CA GLY A 33 2.39 13.76 4.18
C GLY A 33 1.60 12.49 4.54
N THR A 34 1.82 11.39 3.82
CA THR A 34 1.20 10.11 4.12
C THR A 34 1.68 9.55 5.45
N ALA A 35 2.97 9.66 5.78
CA ALA A 35 3.52 9.19 7.06
C ALA A 35 2.89 9.92 8.26
N VAL A 36 2.72 11.24 8.17
CA VAL A 36 2.02 12.03 9.20
C VAL A 36 0.55 11.63 9.28
N GLY A 37 -0.11 11.39 8.14
CA GLY A 37 -1.49 10.91 8.11
C GLY A 37 -1.68 9.56 8.81
N VAL A 38 -0.78 8.61 8.57
CA VAL A 38 -0.77 7.30 9.25
C VAL A 38 -0.57 7.47 10.75
N LEU A 39 0.41 8.29 11.16
CA LEU A 39 0.68 8.56 12.58
C LEU A 39 -0.54 9.13 13.31
N ILE A 40 -1.21 10.10 12.70
CA ILE A 40 -2.42 10.70 13.28
C ILE A 40 -3.54 9.66 13.39
N GLY A 41 -3.73 8.83 12.35
CA GLY A 41 -4.72 7.76 12.35
C GLY A 41 -4.47 6.71 13.44
N ASP A 42 -3.22 6.28 13.59
CA ASP A 42 -2.80 5.35 14.64
C ASP A 42 -3.03 5.92 16.04
N LEU A 43 -2.71 7.21 16.25
CA LEU A 43 -2.97 7.88 17.51
C LEU A 43 -4.48 7.92 17.83
N MET A 44 -5.32 8.18 16.83
CA MET A 44 -6.78 8.14 17.00
C MET A 44 -7.27 6.74 17.37
N PHE A 45 -6.81 5.69 16.70
CA PHE A 45 -7.18 4.32 17.06
C PHE A 45 -6.67 3.91 18.44
N PHE A 46 -5.48 4.34 18.82
CA PHE A 46 -4.96 4.15 20.17
C PHE A 46 -5.86 4.80 21.23
N LEU A 47 -6.28 6.05 21.02
CA LEU A 47 -7.19 6.74 21.94
C LEU A 47 -8.57 6.06 22.01
N LEU A 48 -9.08 5.55 20.88
CA LEU A 48 -10.34 4.79 20.84
C LEU A 48 -10.22 3.46 21.60
N ALA A 49 -9.11 2.75 21.44
CA ALA A 49 -8.82 1.52 22.18
C ALA A 49 -8.76 1.78 23.69
N LEU A 50 -8.06 2.85 24.13
CA LEU A 50 -8.01 3.25 25.53
C LEU A 50 -9.39 3.60 26.10
N ARG A 51 -10.20 4.35 25.34
CA ARG A 51 -11.57 4.71 25.74
C ARG A 51 -12.44 3.46 25.87
N LEU A 52 -12.31 2.50 24.95
CA LEU A 52 -13.06 1.24 24.98
C LEU A 52 -12.64 0.35 26.16
N ALA A 53 -11.34 0.23 26.42
CA ALA A 53 -10.80 -0.51 27.57
C ALA A 53 -11.36 0.03 28.90
N ARG A 54 -11.33 1.35 29.08
CA ARG A 54 -11.86 2.02 30.29
C ARG A 54 -13.37 1.82 30.45
N ARG A 55 -14.14 1.83 29.36
CA ARG A 55 -15.61 1.64 29.41
C ARG A 55 -16.02 0.19 29.69
N THR A 56 -15.23 -0.78 29.22
CA THR A 56 -15.58 -2.21 29.31
C THR A 56 -14.86 -2.92 30.46
N GLY A 57 -13.89 -2.28 31.12
CA GLY A 57 -13.06 -2.89 32.16
C GLY A 57 -12.10 -3.97 31.65
N ARG A 58 -11.99 -4.12 30.32
CA ARG A 58 -11.17 -5.16 29.67
C ARG A 58 -9.72 -4.71 29.52
N THR A 59 -8.80 -5.63 29.78
CA THR A 59 -7.34 -5.43 29.65
C THR A 59 -6.78 -5.96 28.33
N ASP A 60 -7.59 -6.65 27.52
CA ASP A 60 -7.21 -7.27 26.25
C ASP A 60 -7.59 -6.44 25.01
N VAL A 61 -7.86 -5.15 25.18
CA VAL A 61 -8.21 -4.25 24.08
C VAL A 61 -6.96 -3.72 23.40
N THR A 62 -6.79 -4.06 22.13
CA THR A 62 -5.66 -3.62 21.28
C THR A 62 -6.14 -2.74 20.14
N ALA A 63 -5.38 -1.68 19.84
CA ALA A 63 -5.62 -0.89 18.64
C ALA A 63 -5.16 -1.67 17.39
N MET A 64 -5.97 -1.63 16.33
CA MET A 64 -5.53 -2.10 15.02
C MET A 64 -4.66 -1.02 14.39
N PRO A 65 -3.42 -1.33 13.95
CA PRO A 65 -2.59 -0.35 13.28
C PRO A 65 -3.20 0.03 11.93
N LEU A 66 -3.16 1.31 11.61
CA LEU A 66 -3.57 1.84 10.33
C LEU A 66 -2.48 1.54 9.29
N GLY A 67 -2.79 0.57 8.43
CA GLY A 67 -1.96 0.23 7.28
C GLY A 67 -2.38 1.02 6.04
N LEU A 68 -1.43 1.27 5.15
CA LEU A 68 -1.75 1.46 3.75
C LEU A 68 -2.17 0.10 3.17
N ASP A 69 -3.07 0.10 2.20
CA ASP A 69 -3.45 -1.11 1.51
C ASP A 69 -2.93 -1.07 0.07
N THR A 70 -2.14 -2.08 -0.29
CA THR A 70 -1.53 -2.21 -1.61
C THR A 70 -2.53 -2.07 -2.75
N PRO A 71 -3.74 -2.68 -2.71
CA PRO A 71 -4.71 -2.53 -3.79
C PRO A 71 -5.18 -1.09 -4.01
N SER A 72 -5.55 -0.36 -2.96
CA SER A 72 -5.98 1.03 -3.10
C SER A 72 -4.83 1.92 -3.49
N THR A 73 -3.62 1.66 -2.99
CA THR A 73 -2.40 2.36 -3.39
C THR A 73 -2.14 2.23 -4.89
N ILE A 74 -2.15 1.00 -5.42
CA ILE A 74 -1.98 0.74 -6.86
C ILE A 74 -3.11 1.42 -7.64
N GLY A 75 -4.37 1.26 -7.20
CA GLY A 75 -5.52 1.87 -7.86
C GLY A 75 -5.43 3.39 -7.92
N MET A 76 -5.00 4.03 -6.83
CA MET A 76 -4.82 5.48 -6.73
C MET A 76 -3.75 5.97 -7.71
N VAL A 77 -2.63 5.26 -7.83
CA VAL A 77 -1.56 5.61 -8.77
C VAL A 77 -2.02 5.45 -10.22
N LEU A 78 -2.58 4.29 -10.57
CA LEU A 78 -2.89 3.95 -11.97
C LEU A 78 -4.15 4.64 -12.50
N PHE A 79 -5.17 4.89 -11.66
CA PHE A 79 -6.45 5.42 -12.12
C PHE A 79 -6.67 6.89 -11.78
N VAL A 80 -5.93 7.46 -10.83
CA VAL A 80 -6.13 8.86 -10.41
C VAL A 80 -4.87 9.69 -10.66
N LEU A 81 -3.79 9.42 -9.95
CA LEU A 81 -2.61 10.27 -9.95
C LEU A 81 -1.91 10.27 -11.31
N GLY A 82 -1.60 9.09 -11.86
CA GLY A 82 -0.94 8.94 -13.16
C GLY A 82 -1.72 9.61 -14.30
N PRO A 83 -3.01 9.29 -14.49
CA PRO A 83 -3.84 9.96 -15.49
C PRO A 83 -3.95 11.47 -15.28
N SER A 84 -4.06 11.94 -14.03
CA SER A 84 -4.12 13.38 -13.75
C SER A 84 -2.82 14.11 -14.11
N PHE A 85 -1.66 13.46 -13.92
CA PHE A 85 -0.36 14.01 -14.29
C PHE A 85 -0.21 14.11 -15.80
N VAL A 86 -0.57 13.04 -16.52
CA VAL A 86 -0.56 13.01 -17.98
C VAL A 86 -1.52 14.05 -18.55
N HIS A 87 -2.71 14.21 -17.96
CA HIS A 87 -3.67 15.23 -18.35
C HIS A 87 -3.11 16.64 -18.15
N ALA A 88 -2.48 16.91 -17.00
CA ALA A 88 -1.87 18.20 -16.70
C ALA A 88 -0.74 18.55 -17.68
N GLN A 89 0.09 17.59 -18.05
CA GLN A 89 1.16 17.81 -19.01
C GLN A 89 0.66 17.97 -20.44
N ARG A 90 -0.20 17.05 -20.91
CA ARG A 90 -0.58 16.98 -22.33
C ARG A 90 -1.71 17.93 -22.71
N THR A 91 -2.67 18.15 -21.82
CA THR A 91 -3.86 18.95 -22.11
C THR A 91 -3.72 20.38 -21.62
N LEU A 92 -3.21 20.56 -20.40
CA LEU A 92 -3.05 21.88 -19.78
C LEU A 92 -1.69 22.54 -20.09
N GLY A 93 -0.73 21.79 -20.63
CA GLY A 93 0.59 22.30 -21.00
C GLY A 93 1.44 22.73 -19.79
N TYR A 94 1.15 22.18 -18.60
CA TYR A 94 1.88 22.54 -17.39
C TYR A 94 3.30 22.01 -17.39
N GLU A 95 4.21 22.80 -16.82
CA GLU A 95 5.57 22.34 -16.53
C GLU A 95 5.54 21.16 -15.55
N VAL A 96 6.55 20.30 -15.56
CA VAL A 96 6.63 19.08 -14.73
C VAL A 96 6.33 19.33 -13.25
N GLN A 97 6.87 20.40 -12.67
CA GLN A 97 6.62 20.75 -11.27
C GLN A 97 5.17 21.21 -11.03
N GLN A 98 4.62 22.02 -11.93
CA GLN A 98 3.23 22.48 -11.84
C GLN A 98 2.24 21.32 -12.03
N ALA A 99 2.53 20.41 -12.96
CA ALA A 99 1.76 19.18 -13.17
C ALA A 99 1.82 18.26 -11.94
N ALA A 100 2.97 18.16 -11.27
CA ALA A 100 3.13 17.38 -10.04
C ALA A 100 2.31 17.98 -8.88
N VAL A 101 2.35 19.29 -8.71
CA VAL A 101 1.52 20.01 -7.73
C VAL A 101 0.03 19.82 -8.03
N TYR A 102 -0.39 19.97 -9.29
CA TYR A 102 -1.78 19.74 -9.70
C TYR A 102 -2.26 18.32 -9.38
N THR A 103 -1.44 17.33 -9.71
CA THR A 103 -1.67 15.91 -9.42
C THR A 103 -1.79 15.65 -7.92
N TRP A 104 -0.94 16.29 -7.12
CA TRP A 104 -0.98 16.17 -5.67
C TRP A 104 -2.27 16.75 -5.07
N HIS A 105 -2.74 17.89 -5.56
CA HIS A 105 -4.03 18.46 -5.15
C HIS A 105 -5.20 17.54 -5.48
N ILE A 106 -5.22 16.97 -6.70
CA ILE A 106 -6.21 15.94 -7.07
C ILE A 106 -6.13 14.76 -6.11
N GLY A 107 -4.91 14.29 -5.81
CA GLY A 107 -4.69 13.22 -4.85
C GLY A 107 -5.31 13.48 -3.49
N ILE A 108 -5.08 14.68 -2.93
CA ILE A 108 -5.67 15.12 -1.65
C ILE A 108 -7.20 15.12 -1.74
N CYS A 109 -7.76 15.73 -2.80
CA CYS A 109 -9.21 15.79 -3.00
C CYS A 109 -9.84 14.39 -3.08
N SER A 110 -9.22 13.46 -3.82
CA SER A 110 -9.70 12.09 -3.94
C SER A 110 -9.66 11.33 -2.61
N ILE A 111 -8.61 11.49 -1.81
CA ILE A 111 -8.51 10.85 -0.49
C ILE A 111 -9.56 11.43 0.48
N ILE A 112 -9.76 12.74 0.48
CA ILE A 112 -10.81 13.38 1.31
C ILE A 112 -12.20 12.88 0.88
N LEU A 113 -12.49 12.87 -0.42
CA LEU A 113 -13.77 12.39 -0.94
C LEU A 113 -13.99 10.91 -0.61
N SER A 114 -12.96 10.07 -0.71
CA SER A 114 -13.00 8.68 -0.28
C SER A 114 -13.30 8.56 1.22
N GLY A 115 -12.69 9.40 2.06
CA GLY A 115 -12.97 9.46 3.49
C GLY A 115 -14.41 9.83 3.81
N VAL A 116 -14.93 10.89 3.17
CA VAL A 116 -16.34 11.31 3.31
C VAL A 116 -17.28 10.20 2.86
N PHE A 117 -16.99 9.57 1.72
CA PHE A 117 -17.75 8.43 1.22
C PHE A 117 -17.75 7.25 2.21
N LYS A 118 -16.60 6.90 2.78
CA LYS A 118 -16.48 5.86 3.81
C LYS A 118 -17.31 6.18 5.05
N ILE A 119 -17.32 7.44 5.50
CA ILE A 119 -18.14 7.88 6.64
C ILE A 119 -19.63 7.74 6.31
N ALA A 120 -20.06 8.16 5.12
CA ALA A 120 -21.45 7.99 4.67
C ALA A 120 -21.85 6.50 4.60
N CYS A 121 -20.98 5.65 4.06
CA CYS A 121 -21.21 4.21 3.98
C CYS A 121 -21.16 3.51 5.34
N ALA A 122 -20.47 4.05 6.35
CA ALA A 122 -20.34 3.42 7.66
C ALA A 122 -21.70 3.20 8.35
N PHE A 123 -22.69 4.07 8.11
CA PHE A 123 -24.05 3.92 8.63
C PHE A 123 -24.80 2.72 8.03
N ALA A 124 -24.56 2.43 6.74
CA ALA A 124 -25.17 1.31 6.03
C ALA A 124 -24.37 0.01 6.13
N ALA A 125 -23.09 0.07 6.51
CA ALA A 125 -22.17 -1.06 6.52
C ALA A 125 -22.68 -2.25 7.35
N GLY A 126 -23.36 -1.99 8.47
CA GLY A 126 -23.95 -3.03 9.31
C GLY A 126 -25.06 -3.82 8.61
N ALA A 127 -25.91 -3.15 7.82
CA ALA A 127 -26.96 -3.80 7.05
C ALA A 127 -26.38 -4.61 5.89
N VAL A 128 -25.44 -4.03 5.13
CA VAL A 128 -24.77 -4.71 4.02
C VAL A 128 -24.10 -5.99 4.47
N ARG A 129 -23.41 -5.98 5.62
CA ARG A 129 -22.75 -7.18 6.17
C ARG A 129 -23.73 -8.31 6.55
N ARG A 130 -25.00 -8.00 6.81
CA ARG A 130 -26.04 -8.99 7.10
C ARG A 130 -26.65 -9.58 5.84
N PHE A 131 -26.78 -8.79 4.77
CA PHE A 131 -27.37 -9.23 3.50
C PHE A 131 -26.37 -9.92 2.56
N VAL A 132 -25.11 -9.48 2.56
CA VAL A 132 -24.11 -10.00 1.62
C VAL A 132 -23.43 -11.25 2.19
N PRO A 133 -23.41 -12.38 1.46
CA PRO A 133 -22.72 -13.58 1.91
C PRO A 133 -21.21 -13.34 2.02
N ARG A 134 -20.57 -13.91 3.03
CA ARG A 134 -19.12 -13.77 3.27
C ARG A 134 -18.28 -14.15 2.05
N ALA A 135 -18.72 -15.15 1.28
CA ALA A 135 -18.07 -15.57 0.04
C ALA A 135 -18.02 -14.43 -1.00
N GLY A 136 -19.07 -13.60 -1.10
CA GLY A 136 -19.09 -12.45 -2.00
C GLY A 136 -18.14 -11.33 -1.56
N LEU A 137 -18.02 -11.10 -0.25
CA LEU A 137 -17.07 -10.12 0.30
C LEU A 137 -15.61 -10.54 0.13
N LEU A 138 -15.32 -11.84 0.25
CA LEU A 138 -13.96 -12.38 0.13
C LEU A 138 -13.54 -12.65 -1.31
N GLY A 139 -14.47 -12.88 -2.22
CA GLY A 139 -14.19 -13.21 -3.62
C GLY A 139 -13.44 -12.10 -4.34
N SER A 140 -13.89 -10.85 -4.20
CA SER A 140 -13.22 -9.69 -4.82
C SER A 140 -11.80 -9.48 -4.29
N LEU A 141 -11.62 -9.57 -2.97
CA LEU A 141 -10.30 -9.47 -2.32
C LEU A 141 -9.36 -10.59 -2.78
N THR A 142 -9.88 -11.82 -2.94
CA THR A 142 -9.10 -12.96 -3.43
C THR A 142 -8.67 -12.76 -4.87
N GLY A 143 -9.56 -12.25 -5.73
CA GLY A 143 -9.22 -11.94 -7.12
C GLY A 143 -8.08 -10.91 -7.22
N ILE A 144 -8.17 -9.82 -6.44
CA ILE A 144 -7.11 -8.81 -6.36
C ILE A 144 -5.81 -9.43 -5.83
N ALA A 145 -5.86 -10.23 -4.77
CA ALA A 145 -4.67 -10.86 -4.20
C ALA A 145 -3.99 -11.82 -5.18
N LEU A 146 -4.75 -12.65 -5.90
CA LEU A 146 -4.20 -13.60 -6.87
C LEU A 146 -3.62 -12.91 -8.09
N VAL A 147 -4.36 -11.97 -8.69
CA VAL A 147 -3.94 -11.33 -9.95
C VAL A 147 -2.91 -10.23 -9.69
N LEU A 148 -3.24 -9.27 -8.82
CA LEU A 148 -2.45 -8.06 -8.66
C LEU A 148 -1.22 -8.28 -7.76
N ILE A 149 -1.41 -8.96 -6.62
CA ILE A 149 -0.35 -9.09 -5.60
C ILE A 149 0.52 -10.32 -5.87
N SER A 150 -0.04 -11.41 -6.39
CA SER A 150 0.70 -12.66 -6.62
C SER A 150 1.18 -12.80 -8.08
N PHE A 151 0.29 -12.74 -9.05
CA PHE A 151 0.61 -13.07 -10.44
C PHE A 151 1.53 -12.04 -11.12
N ILE A 152 1.30 -10.73 -10.94
CA ILE A 152 2.15 -9.71 -11.58
C ILE A 152 3.61 -9.81 -11.10
N PRO A 153 3.93 -9.81 -9.78
CA PRO A 153 5.31 -9.96 -9.34
C PRO A 153 5.93 -11.31 -9.75
N LEU A 154 5.11 -12.37 -9.86
CA LEU A 154 5.58 -13.67 -10.34
C LEU A 154 6.11 -13.59 -11.78
N LEU A 155 5.47 -12.81 -12.66
CA LEU A 155 5.97 -12.60 -14.01
C LEU A 155 7.34 -11.92 -14.01
N ASP A 156 7.57 -10.96 -13.11
CA ASP A 156 8.87 -10.29 -12.98
C ASP A 156 9.96 -11.21 -12.42
N VAL A 157 9.62 -12.11 -11.49
CA VAL A 157 10.51 -13.19 -11.02
C VAL A 157 10.90 -14.11 -12.18
N LEU A 158 9.96 -14.46 -13.06
CA LEU A 158 10.22 -15.33 -14.21
C LEU A 158 11.01 -14.66 -15.34
N ARG A 159 10.97 -13.33 -15.44
CA ARG A 159 11.79 -12.56 -16.41
C ARG A 159 13.29 -12.64 -16.10
N TYR A 160 13.64 -12.72 -14.81
CA TYR A 160 15.03 -12.89 -14.35
C TYR A 160 15.14 -14.18 -13.53
N PRO A 161 15.05 -15.37 -14.16
CA PRO A 161 14.78 -16.62 -13.47
C PRO A 161 15.87 -17.00 -12.47
N LEU A 162 17.15 -16.67 -12.73
CA LEU A 162 18.25 -17.04 -11.85
C LEU A 162 18.20 -16.25 -10.53
N VAL A 163 18.08 -14.93 -10.61
CA VAL A 163 17.96 -14.04 -9.44
C VAL A 163 16.61 -14.22 -8.75
N GLY A 164 15.54 -14.29 -9.55
CA GLY A 164 14.17 -14.41 -9.09
C GLY A 164 13.89 -15.72 -8.36
N MET A 165 14.27 -16.87 -8.92
CA MET A 165 14.02 -18.18 -8.29
C MET A 165 14.84 -18.37 -7.02
N VAL A 166 16.08 -17.84 -6.97
CA VAL A 166 16.91 -17.86 -5.75
C VAL A 166 16.27 -17.01 -4.66
N SER A 167 15.84 -15.79 -4.99
CA SER A 167 15.12 -14.91 -4.04
C SER A 167 13.83 -15.57 -3.54
N LEU A 168 13.04 -16.13 -4.45
CA LEU A 168 11.79 -16.83 -4.13
C LEU A 168 12.05 -18.05 -3.24
N ALA A 169 13.08 -18.85 -3.53
CA ALA A 169 13.44 -20.01 -2.71
C ALA A 169 13.78 -19.58 -1.28
N ILE A 170 14.62 -18.56 -1.10
CA ILE A 170 14.99 -18.05 0.23
C ILE A 170 13.75 -17.55 0.98
N ILE A 171 12.87 -16.80 0.32
CA ILE A 171 11.63 -16.27 0.91
C ILE A 171 10.69 -17.41 1.31
N LEU A 172 10.46 -18.41 0.45
CA LEU A 172 9.61 -19.56 0.74
C LEU A 172 10.19 -20.42 1.87
N THR A 173 11.50 -20.68 1.87
CA THR A 173 12.16 -21.46 2.94
C THR A 173 12.08 -20.74 4.29
N THR A 174 12.23 -19.42 4.31
CA THR A 174 12.16 -18.64 5.56
C THR A 174 10.72 -18.43 6.06
N LEU A 175 9.75 -18.21 5.19
CA LEU A 175 8.34 -17.98 5.58
C LEU A 175 7.56 -19.27 5.81
N ILE A 176 7.65 -20.23 4.88
CA ILE A 176 6.86 -21.48 4.93
C ILE A 176 7.54 -22.51 5.82
N ALA A 177 8.81 -22.82 5.53
CA ALA A 177 9.55 -23.80 6.32
C ALA A 177 10.04 -23.24 7.67
N ARG A 178 9.84 -21.94 7.93
CA ARG A 178 10.25 -21.22 9.16
C ARG A 178 11.73 -21.42 9.51
N VAL A 179 12.56 -21.70 8.51
CA VAL A 179 13.99 -21.87 8.68
C VAL A 179 14.62 -20.51 8.94
N ARG A 180 15.39 -20.41 10.03
CA ARG A 180 16.08 -19.18 10.39
C ARG A 180 17.40 -19.12 9.60
N LEU A 181 17.60 -18.04 8.85
CA LEU A 181 18.86 -17.76 8.19
C LEU A 181 19.99 -17.55 9.23
N PRO A 182 21.26 -17.78 8.85
CA PRO A 182 22.40 -17.48 9.71
C PRO A 182 22.32 -16.01 10.18
N TRP A 183 22.68 -15.76 11.45
CA TRP A 183 22.49 -14.48 12.15
C TRP A 183 21.04 -14.02 12.40
N ARG A 184 20.02 -14.86 12.18
CA ARG A 184 18.59 -14.50 12.38
C ARG A 184 18.15 -13.29 11.56
N ILE A 185 18.77 -13.08 10.40
CA ILE A 185 18.36 -12.02 9.47
C ILE A 185 16.94 -12.29 8.93
N PRO A 186 16.12 -11.24 8.73
CA PRO A 186 14.81 -11.39 8.09
C PRO A 186 14.94 -12.04 6.71
N GLY A 187 14.05 -12.98 6.39
CA GLY A 187 14.07 -13.71 5.11
C GLY A 187 14.11 -12.80 3.87
N ALA A 188 13.35 -11.71 3.89
CA ALA A 188 13.34 -10.70 2.83
C ALA A 188 14.71 -10.00 2.66
N LEU A 189 15.40 -9.69 3.76
CA LEU A 189 16.72 -9.05 3.72
C LEU A 189 17.78 -10.02 3.22
N GLY A 190 17.73 -11.27 3.66
CA GLY A 190 18.61 -12.33 3.15
C GLY A 190 18.41 -12.59 1.66
N ALA A 191 17.16 -12.62 1.21
CA ALA A 191 16.84 -12.76 -0.20
C ALA A 191 17.37 -11.59 -1.02
N LEU A 192 17.19 -10.35 -0.55
CA LEU A 192 17.73 -9.15 -1.21
C LEU A 192 19.26 -9.18 -1.33
N LEU A 193 19.97 -9.53 -0.26
CA LEU A 193 21.43 -9.60 -0.28
C LEU A 193 21.94 -10.66 -1.25
N VAL A 194 21.39 -11.88 -1.18
CA VAL A 194 21.84 -12.98 -2.05
C VAL A 194 21.47 -12.69 -3.50
N ALA A 195 20.24 -12.26 -3.77
CA ALA A 195 19.79 -11.91 -5.11
C ALA A 195 20.60 -10.73 -5.68
N GLY A 196 20.89 -9.71 -4.87
CA GLY A 196 21.66 -8.54 -5.27
C GLY A 196 23.16 -8.80 -5.49
N VAL A 197 23.72 -9.86 -4.90
CA VAL A 197 25.09 -10.31 -5.20
C VAL A 197 25.15 -11.10 -6.53
N ILE A 198 24.05 -11.74 -6.92
CA ILE A 198 23.95 -12.54 -8.14
C ILE A 198 23.61 -11.69 -9.37
N TYR A 199 22.89 -10.58 -9.18
CA TYR A 199 22.49 -9.63 -10.23
C TYR A 199 23.67 -8.83 -10.76
#